data_AF-A0A3N9V4L3-F1
#
_entry.id   AF-A0A3N9V4L3-F1
#
_cell.length_a   1.000
_cell.length_b   1.000
_cell.length_c   1.000
_cell.angle_alpha   90.00
_cell.angle_beta   90.00
_cell.angle_gamma   90.00
#
_symmetry.space_group_name_H-M   'P 1'
#
loop_
_entity.id
_entity.type
_entity.pdbx_description
1 polymer ?
#
loop_
_entity_poly.entity_id
_entity_poly.type
_entity_poly.pdbx_seq_one_letter_code
_entity_poly.pdbx_strand_id
1 'polypeptide(L)'
;MIEDPNWSLLRAKLRSRCFASDAVVDDRHIQPRRLAEMLKDGRFYRVSARSISGEPHECYSNAIRYVQSHPEYRICTGFGLFVDNRWYQHSWVMEPRRFHAIDVTSNWFKLLYGIMT
;
A
#
# COMPACT_ATOMS: atom_id res chain seq x y z
N MET A 1 21.34 1.48 -17.38
CA MET A 1 20.54 0.43 -16.70
C MET A 1 19.21 0.35 -17.43
N ILE A 2 18.79 -0.83 -17.87
CA ILE A 2 17.46 -1.01 -18.46
C ILE A 2 16.47 -1.04 -17.29
N GLU A 3 15.54 -0.10 -17.25
CA GLU A 3 14.46 -0.08 -16.26
C GLU A 3 13.57 -1.32 -16.48
N ASP A 4 13.26 -2.07 -15.42
CA ASP A 4 12.30 -3.18 -15.50
C ASP A 4 10.94 -2.61 -15.98
N PRO A 5 10.38 -3.08 -17.11
CA PRO A 5 9.16 -2.51 -17.70
C PRO A 5 7.95 -2.60 -16.76
N ASN A 6 7.97 -3.49 -15.78
CA ASN A 6 6.92 -3.59 -14.76
C ASN A 6 6.82 -2.32 -13.89
N TRP A 7 7.94 -1.61 -13.67
CA TRP A 7 7.92 -0.35 -12.92
C TRP A 7 7.20 0.74 -13.70
N SER A 8 7.47 0.84 -15.00
CA SER A 8 6.78 1.80 -15.87
C SER A 8 5.27 1.52 -15.93
N LEU A 9 4.87 0.23 -15.98
CA LEU A 9 3.46 -0.18 -15.93
C LEU A 9 2.80 0.18 -14.60
N LEU A 10 3.47 -0.08 -13.47
CA LEU A 10 2.93 0.27 -12.15
C LEU A 10 2.76 1.78 -12.02
N ARG A 11 3.78 2.57 -12.40
CA ARG A 11 3.72 4.04 -12.39
C ARG A 11 2.54 4.54 -13.23
N ALA A 12 2.32 3.98 -14.42
CA ALA A 12 1.18 4.31 -15.25
C ALA A 12 -0.17 3.97 -14.56
N LYS A 13 -0.26 2.80 -13.91
CA LYS A 13 -1.45 2.37 -13.17
C LYS A 13 -1.75 3.30 -11.99
N LEU A 14 -0.74 3.70 -11.21
CA LEU A 14 -0.90 4.62 -10.07
C LEU A 14 -1.26 6.04 -10.53
N ARG A 15 -0.67 6.53 -11.63
CA ARG A 15 -1.02 7.83 -12.25
C ARG A 15 -2.47 7.88 -12.74
N SER A 16 -3.03 6.77 -13.25
CA SER A 16 -4.43 6.76 -13.69
C SER A 16 -5.43 7.12 -12.57
N ARG A 17 -5.03 7.05 -11.30
CA ARG A 17 -5.84 7.35 -10.12
C ARG A 17 -5.30 8.50 -9.27
N CYS A 18 -4.26 9.19 -9.72
CA CYS A 18 -3.65 10.33 -9.03
C CYS A 18 -3.26 11.41 -10.06
N PHE A 19 -3.72 12.64 -9.86
CA PHE A 19 -3.47 13.77 -10.78
C PHE A 19 -2.01 14.26 -10.83
N ALA A 20 -1.06 13.59 -10.15
CA ALA A 20 0.35 13.96 -10.15
C ALA A 20 1.11 13.31 -11.30
N SER A 21 1.88 14.11 -12.05
CA SER A 21 2.67 13.70 -13.22
C SER A 21 3.77 12.69 -12.89
N ASP A 22 4.24 12.67 -11.65
CA ASP A 22 5.34 11.82 -11.20
C ASP A 22 4.96 11.18 -9.87
N ALA A 23 4.15 10.12 -9.91
CA ALA A 23 4.03 9.21 -8.78
C ALA A 23 5.45 8.75 -8.41
N VAL A 24 6.08 9.44 -7.46
CA VAL A 24 7.39 9.07 -6.94
C VAL A 24 7.16 7.78 -6.17
N VAL A 25 7.34 6.67 -6.86
CA VAL A 25 7.33 5.35 -6.27
C VAL A 25 8.72 5.15 -5.69
N ASP A 26 8.85 5.15 -4.36
CA ASP A 26 10.10 4.71 -3.73
C ASP A 26 10.25 3.20 -3.99
N ASP A 27 11.06 2.88 -4.99
CA ASP A 27 11.24 1.55 -5.57
C ASP A 27 12.33 0.73 -4.86
N ARG A 28 13.03 1.34 -3.89
CA ARG A 28 14.28 0.81 -3.31
C ARG A 28 14.12 -0.51 -2.55
N HIS A 29 12.90 -0.95 -2.26
CA HIS A 29 12.67 -2.13 -1.40
C HIS A 29 11.63 -3.14 -1.91
N ILE A 30 11.09 -3.01 -3.13
CA ILE A 30 10.16 -4.01 -3.68
C ILE A 30 10.89 -4.97 -4.61
N GLN A 31 10.83 -6.26 -4.28
CA GLN A 31 11.36 -7.32 -5.13
C GLN A 31 10.57 -7.41 -6.45
N PRO A 32 11.22 -7.63 -7.61
CA PRO A 32 10.55 -7.70 -8.92
C PRO A 32 9.39 -8.71 -8.98
N ARG A 33 9.50 -9.84 -8.29
CA ARG A 33 8.41 -10.83 -8.17
C ARG A 33 7.16 -10.22 -7.57
N ARG A 34 7.32 -9.44 -6.49
CA ARG A 34 6.19 -8.80 -5.79
C ARG A 34 5.56 -7.71 -6.63
N LEU A 35 6.35 -7.03 -7.46
CA LEU A 35 5.86 -6.08 -8.45
C LEU A 35 4.98 -6.75 -9.51
N ALA A 36 5.39 -7.92 -10.04
CA ALA A 36 4.58 -8.68 -10.99
C ALA A 36 3.25 -9.17 -10.38
N GLU A 37 3.29 -9.68 -9.14
CA GLU A 37 2.10 -10.06 -8.37
C GLU A 37 1.19 -8.85 -8.15
N MET A 38 1.75 -7.69 -7.80
CA MET A 38 0.98 -6.45 -7.66
C MET A 38 0.35 -5.98 -8.97
N LEU A 39 1.01 -6.11 -10.12
CA LEU A 39 0.43 -5.72 -11.39
C LEU A 39 -0.78 -6.60 -11.75
N LYS A 40 -0.66 -7.91 -11.50
CA LYS A 40 -1.68 -8.91 -11.78
C LYS A 40 -2.86 -8.84 -10.81
N ASP A 41 -2.59 -8.86 -9.51
CA ASP A 41 -3.59 -9.10 -8.46
C ASP A 41 -3.85 -7.87 -7.58
N GLY A 42 -3.08 -6.79 -7.76
CA GLY A 42 -3.17 -5.58 -6.96
C GLY A 42 -4.47 -4.80 -7.18
N ARG A 43 -5.02 -4.27 -6.08
CA ARG A 43 -6.29 -3.55 -6.05
C ARG A 43 -6.14 -2.20 -5.36
N PHE A 44 -7.03 -1.27 -5.72
CA PHE A 44 -7.17 -0.01 -5.02
C PHE A 44 -8.11 -0.17 -3.81
N TYR A 45 -7.73 0.40 -2.68
CA TYR A 45 -8.53 0.42 -1.47
C TYR A 45 -8.69 1.86 -0.98
N ARG A 46 -9.93 2.26 -0.73
CA ARG A 46 -10.20 3.53 -0.05
C ARG A 46 -9.89 3.35 1.43
N VAL A 47 -9.13 4.29 1.98
CA VAL A 47 -8.78 4.26 3.41
C VAL A 47 -10.00 4.67 4.21
N SER A 48 -10.43 3.80 5.13
CA SER A 48 -11.38 4.21 6.16
C SER A 48 -10.60 4.90 7.28
N ALA A 49 -11.14 5.98 7.85
CA ALA A 49 -10.45 6.90 8.76
C ALA A 49 -10.16 6.33 10.17
N ARG A 50 -9.78 5.06 10.27
CA ARG A 50 -9.37 4.43 11.52
C ARG A 50 -7.86 4.24 11.46
N SER A 51 -7.14 5.07 12.21
CA SER A 51 -5.74 4.78 12.54
C SER A 51 -5.71 3.82 13.72
N ILE A 52 -4.78 2.88 13.69
CA ILE A 52 -4.39 2.13 14.88
C ILE A 52 -3.08 2.74 15.39
N SER A 53 -2.92 2.81 16.71
CA SER A 53 -1.68 3.28 17.33
C SER A 53 -0.52 2.37 16.93
N GLY A 54 0.60 2.95 16.53
CA GLY A 54 1.78 2.22 16.10
C GLY A 54 2.98 3.15 15.95
N GLU A 55 4.17 2.56 15.85
CA GLU A 55 5.40 3.33 15.69
C GLU A 55 5.49 3.93 14.27
N PRO A 56 5.83 5.22 14.12
CA PRO A 56 6.06 5.82 12.81
C PRO A 56 7.08 5.03 12.00
N HIS A 57 6.85 4.91 10.68
CA HIS A 57 7.70 4.17 9.74
C HIS A 57 7.79 2.65 9.96
N GLU A 58 7.17 2.09 11.00
CA GLU A 58 7.11 0.63 11.24
C GLU A 58 5.81 -0.02 10.71
N CYS A 59 5.27 0.46 9.58
CA CYS A 59 3.96 0.05 9.08
C CYS A 59 3.78 -1.48 8.95
N TYR A 60 4.82 -2.20 8.50
CA TYR A 60 4.78 -3.66 8.39
C TYR A 60 4.79 -4.36 9.75
N SER A 61 5.63 -3.92 10.68
CA SER A 61 5.68 -4.46 12.05
C SER A 61 4.38 -4.19 12.81
N ASN A 62 3.81 -2.99 12.67
CA ASN A 62 2.53 -2.62 13.26
C ASN A 62 1.40 -3.50 12.69
N ALA A 63 1.40 -3.75 11.38
CA ALA A 63 0.43 -4.66 10.75
C ALA A 63 0.53 -6.08 11.32
N ILE A 64 1.75 -6.61 11.49
CA ILE A 64 1.99 -7.93 12.10
C ILE A 64 1.42 -7.98 13.53
N ARG A 65 1.79 -7.02 14.38
CA ARG A 65 1.30 -6.95 15.78
C ARG A 65 -0.23 -6.88 15.83
N TYR A 66 -0.84 -6.17 14.88
CA TYR A 66 -2.29 -6.06 14.81
C TYR A 66 -2.95 -7.39 14.42
N VAL A 67 -2.50 -8.06 13.37
CA VAL A 67 -3.10 -9.34 12.95
C VAL A 67 -2.85 -10.47 13.96
N GLN A 68 -1.77 -10.40 14.75
CA GLN A 68 -1.52 -11.34 15.85
C GLN A 68 -2.58 -11.24 16.95
N SER A 69 -3.09 -10.03 17.21
CA SER A 69 -4.14 -9.78 18.20
C SER A 69 -5.56 -9.83 17.61
N HIS A 70 -5.68 -9.69 16.28
CA HIS A 70 -6.95 -9.65 15.56
C HIS A 70 -6.88 -10.57 14.31
N PRO A 71 -7.04 -11.90 14.48
CA PRO A 71 -6.82 -12.89 13.42
C PRO A 71 -7.82 -12.83 12.26
N GLU A 72 -8.90 -12.04 12.40
CA GLU A 72 -9.85 -11.75 11.32
C GLU A 72 -9.29 -10.79 10.26
N TYR A 73 -8.20 -10.08 10.56
CA TYR A 73 -7.54 -9.18 9.62
C TYR A 73 -6.44 -9.88 8.83
N ARG A 74 -6.12 -9.32 7.66
CA ARG A 74 -5.00 -9.74 6.83
C ARG A 74 -4.08 -8.56 6.55
N ILE A 75 -2.79 -8.86 6.38
CA ILE A 75 -1.81 -7.85 6.00
C ILE A 75 -1.96 -7.57 4.52
N CYS A 76 -1.82 -6.32 4.15
CA CYS A 76 -1.69 -5.88 2.77
C CYS A 76 -0.40 -5.09 2.61
N THR A 77 0.25 -5.27 1.47
CA THR A 77 1.49 -4.57 1.13
C THR A 77 1.36 -3.91 -0.23
N GLY A 78 1.85 -2.68 -0.35
CA GLY A 78 1.86 -1.96 -1.62
C GLY A 78 2.24 -0.50 -1.43
N PHE A 79 1.40 0.41 -1.92
CA PHE A 79 1.64 1.84 -1.91
C PHE A 79 0.46 2.61 -1.34
N GLY A 80 0.73 3.67 -0.58
CA GLY A 80 -0.24 4.66 -0.13
C GLY A 80 -0.03 6.01 -0.79
N LEU A 81 -1.12 6.60 -1.30
CA LEU A 81 -1.16 7.97 -1.82
C LEU A 81 -1.27 8.94 -0.66
N PHE A 82 -0.18 9.63 -0.35
CA PHE A 82 -0.10 10.57 0.75
C PHE A 82 -0.74 11.91 0.39
N VAL A 83 -0.96 12.77 1.40
CA VAL A 83 -1.62 14.07 1.20
C VAL A 83 -0.87 15.01 0.25
N ASP A 84 0.43 14.80 0.05
CA ASP A 84 1.31 15.52 -0.87
C ASP A 84 1.21 15.05 -2.35
N ASN A 85 0.27 14.15 -2.64
CA ASN A 85 0.05 13.51 -3.94
C ASN A 85 1.18 12.59 -4.42
N ARG A 86 2.01 12.06 -3.52
CA ARG A 86 3.04 11.06 -3.84
C ARG A 86 2.68 9.67 -3.30
N TRP A 87 3.19 8.63 -3.94
CA TRP A 87 2.90 7.23 -3.62
C TRP A 87 4.06 6.60 -2.85
N TYR A 88 3.88 6.36 -1.57
CA TYR A 88 4.92 5.77 -0.73
C TYR A 88 4.67 4.29 -0.50
N GLN A 89 5.73 3.49 -0.40
CA GLN A 89 5.60 2.12 0.03
C GLN A 89 4.92 2.07 1.40
N HIS A 90 3.93 1.20 1.54
CA HIS A 90 3.13 1.11 2.75
C HIS A 90 2.60 -0.29 2.99
N SER A 91 2.34 -0.60 4.27
CA SER A 91 1.63 -1.80 4.69
C SER A 91 0.47 -1.43 5.59
N TRP A 92 -0.65 -2.10 5.43
CA TRP A 92 -1.87 -1.86 6.17
C TRP A 92 -2.57 -3.18 6.49
N VAL A 93 -3.62 -3.13 7.28
CA VAL A 93 -4.45 -4.29 7.57
C VAL A 93 -5.83 -4.12 6.97
N MET A 94 -6.47 -5.24 6.66
CA MET A 94 -7.79 -5.24 6.07
C MET A 94 -8.63 -6.36 6.64
N GLU A 95 -9.89 -6.06 6.92
CA GLU A 95 -10.89 -7.08 7.22
C GLU A 95 -11.45 -7.60 5.89
N PRO A 96 -11.14 -8.84 5.46
CA PRO A 96 -11.53 -9.30 4.12
C PRO A 96 -13.04 -9.34 3.89
N ARG A 97 -13.81 -9.51 4.97
CA ARG A 97 -15.28 -9.57 4.93
C ARG A 97 -15.94 -8.21 4.73
N ARG A 98 -15.28 -7.12 5.13
CA ARG A 98 -15.84 -5.76 5.06
C ARG A 98 -15.16 -4.88 4.01
N PHE A 99 -14.10 -5.36 3.35
CA PHE A 99 -13.30 -4.58 2.38
C PHE A 99 -12.82 -3.22 2.93
N HIS A 100 -12.72 -3.10 4.25
CA HIS A 100 -12.28 -1.89 4.93
C HIS A 100 -10.78 -1.98 5.18
N ALA A 101 -10.02 -1.11 4.51
CA ALA A 101 -8.62 -0.90 4.81
C ALA A 101 -8.50 -0.05 6.09
N ILE A 102 -7.66 -0.52 7.01
CA ILE A 102 -7.30 0.18 8.24
C ILE A 102 -5.81 0.47 8.19
N ASP A 103 -5.47 1.75 8.29
CA ASP A 103 -4.09 2.17 8.36
C ASP A 103 -3.55 1.97 9.79
N VAL A 104 -2.44 1.25 9.91
CA VAL A 104 -1.82 0.92 11.21
C VAL A 104 -0.73 1.91 11.63
N THR A 105 -0.56 3.01 10.88
CA THR A 105 0.58 3.91 11.07
C THR A 105 0.16 5.38 11.04
N SER A 106 -0.73 5.78 10.13
CA SER A 106 -1.19 7.19 10.09
C SER A 106 -2.43 7.40 9.22
N ASN A 107 -3.21 8.47 9.49
CA ASN A 107 -4.40 8.84 8.71
C ASN A 107 -4.10 9.70 7.47
N TRP A 108 -2.84 9.75 7.02
CA TRP A 108 -2.40 10.65 5.96
C TRP A 108 -2.58 10.08 4.54
N PHE A 109 -2.84 8.79 4.40
CA PHE A 109 -3.06 8.17 3.09
C PHE A 109 -4.53 8.27 2.67
N LYS A 110 -4.75 8.79 1.46
CA LYS A 110 -6.10 8.98 0.88
C LYS A 110 -6.56 7.74 0.09
N LEU A 111 -5.60 6.99 -0.46
CA LEU A 111 -5.84 5.82 -1.30
C LEU A 111 -4.68 4.83 -1.13
N LEU A 112 -5.00 3.54 -1.12
CA LEU A 112 -3.99 2.48 -1.07
C LEU A 112 -4.07 1.64 -2.34
N TYR A 113 -2.94 1.11 -2.79
CA TYR A 113 -2.85 0.17 -3.89
C TYR A 113 -1.93 -0.98 -3.51
N GLY A 114 -2.41 -2.21 -3.56
CA GLY A 114 -1.55 -3.35 -3.25
C GLY A 114 -2.25 -4.69 -3.25
N ILE A 115 -1.53 -5.69 -2.76
CA ILE A 115 -1.98 -7.07 -2.63
C ILE A 115 -2.19 -7.41 -1.18
N MET A 116 -3.19 -8.25 -0.93
CA MET A 116 -3.40 -8.89 0.37
C MET A 116 -2.52 -10.14 0.43
N THR A 117 -1.88 -10.36 1.58
CA THR A 117 -0.90 -11.42 1.83
C THR A 117 -1.37 -12.33 2.94
#